data_AF-A0A4S8HEZ8-F1
#
_entry.id   AF-A0A4S8HEZ8-F1
#
_cell.length_a   1.000
_cell.length_b   1.000
_cell.length_c   1.000
_cell.angle_alpha   90.00
_cell.angle_beta   90.00
_cell.angle_gamma   90.00
#
_symmetry.space_group_name_H-M   'P 1'
#
loop_
_entity.id
_entity.type
_entity.pdbx_description
1 polymer ?
#
loop_
_entity_poly.entity_id
_entity_poly.type
_entity_poly.pdbx_seq_one_letter_code
_entity_poly.pdbx_strand_id
1 'polypeptide(L)' 'MIGYEAFKLGVLLQEARQKKGLTQEQVAELSGTNKSYISKLEKDLKDVRFSTLQRIIKDGLGGHLEISIRF' A
#
# COMPACT_ATOMS: atom_id res chain seq x y z
N MET A 1 -8.43 14.76 -12.06
CA MET A 1 -7.29 14.78 -11.11
C MET A 1 -7.34 13.68 -10.03
N ILE A 2 -8.49 13.17 -9.60
CA ILE A 2 -8.60 12.16 -8.52
C ILE A 2 -7.81 10.86 -8.81
N GLY A 3 -7.77 10.41 -10.06
CA GLY A 3 -7.01 9.21 -10.43
C GLY A 3 -5.49 9.34 -10.31
N TYR A 4 -4.95 10.56 -10.38
CA TYR A 4 -3.50 10.80 -10.29
C TYR A 4 -2.97 10.60 -8.87
N GLU A 5 -3.72 11.05 -7.86
CA GLU A 5 -3.32 10.90 -6.46
C GLU A 5 -3.42 9.43 -5.98
N ALA A 6 -4.44 8.70 -6.42
CA ALA A 6 -4.53 7.25 -6.16
C ALA A 6 -3.37 6.48 -6.82
N PHE A 7 -3.02 6.84 -8.05
CA PHE A 7 -1.87 6.28 -8.76
C PHE A 7 -0.55 6.55 -8.02
N LYS A 8 -0.31 7.79 -7.56
CA LYS A 8 0.87 8.13 -6.75
C LYS A 8 0.99 7.25 -5.52
N LEU A 9 -0.10 7.01 -4.79
CA LEU A 9 -0.06 6.19 -3.59
C LEU A 9 0.31 4.72 -3.89
N GLY A 10 -0.13 4.17 -5.02
CA GLY A 10 0.22 2.81 -5.45
C GLY A 10 1.71 2.67 -5.76
N VAL A 11 2.26 3.67 -6.45
CA VAL A 11 3.70 3.76 -6.72
C VAL A 11 4.49 3.91 -5.42
N LEU A 12 4.05 4.74 -4.47
CA LEU A 12 4.71 4.90 -3.17
C LEU A 12 4.75 3.58 -2.37
N LEU A 13 3.68 2.78 -2.39
CA LEU A 13 3.67 1.46 -1.77
C LEU A 13 4.69 0.52 -2.43
N GLN A 14 4.76 0.53 -3.77
CA GLN A 14 5.71 -0.28 -4.52
C GLN A 14 7.16 0.10 -4.18
N GLU A 15 7.47 1.39 -4.13
CA GLU A 15 8.81 1.90 -3.76
C GLU A 15 9.18 1.53 -2.33
N ALA A 16 8.26 1.69 -1.38
CA ALA A 16 8.49 1.34 0.03
C ALA A 16 8.80 -0.16 0.16
N ARG A 17 8.04 -1.01 -0.55
CA ARG A 17 8.30 -2.45 -0.61
C ARG A 17 9.69 -2.76 -1.18
N GLN A 18 10.05 -2.15 -2.31
CA GLN A 18 11.34 -2.37 -2.96
C GLN A 18 12.52 -1.90 -2.09
N LYS A 19 12.40 -0.75 -1.42
CA LYS A 19 13.40 -0.26 -0.46
C LYS A 19 13.63 -1.22 0.71
N LYS A 20 12.62 -2.01 1.08
CA LYS A 20 12.74 -3.08 2.08
C LYS A 20 13.23 -4.42 1.53
N GLY A 21 13.46 -4.53 0.21
CA GLY A 21 13.87 -5.78 -0.42
C GLY A 21 12.79 -6.87 -0.40
N LEU A 22 11.52 -6.51 -0.23
CA LEU A 22 10.41 -7.45 -0.10
C LEU A 22 9.74 -7.73 -1.46
N THR A 23 9.31 -8.98 -1.66
CA THR A 23 8.42 -9.36 -2.75
C THR A 23 6.96 -9.04 -2.39
N GLN A 24 6.08 -9.00 -3.40
CA GLN A 24 4.65 -8.80 -3.17
C GLN A 24 4.03 -9.93 -2.33
N GLU A 25 4.55 -11.16 -2.45
CA GLU A 25 4.10 -12.31 -1.66
C GLU A 25 4.48 -12.15 -0.19
N GLN A 26 5.70 -11.69 0.10
CA GLN A 26 6.16 -11.46 1.48
C GLN A 26 5.35 -10.35 2.17
N VAL A 27 5.07 -9.24 1.48
CA VAL A 27 4.19 -8.19 2.04
C VAL A 27 2.77 -8.74 2.26
N ALA A 28 2.28 -9.59 1.36
CA ALA A 28 0.97 -10.20 1.49
C ALA A 28 0.89 -11.10 2.74
N GLU A 29 1.88 -11.96 2.95
CA GLU A 29 1.99 -12.84 4.11
C GLU A 29 2.05 -12.04 5.42
N LEU A 30 2.97 -11.06 5.50
CA LEU A 30 3.16 -10.21 6.67
C LEU A 30 1.91 -9.40 7.04
N SER A 31 1.15 -8.96 6.04
CA SER A 31 -0.06 -8.14 6.27
C SER A 31 -1.37 -8.94 6.24
N GLY A 32 -1.32 -10.28 6.14
CA GLY A 32 -2.50 -11.14 6.11
C GLY A 32 -3.43 -10.84 4.93
N THR A 33 -2.87 -10.77 3.72
CA THR A 33 -3.60 -10.64 2.44
C THR A 33 -3.01 -11.61 1.41
N ASN A 34 -3.30 -11.43 0.12
CA ASN A 34 -2.73 -12.24 -0.97
C ASN A 34 -1.92 -11.37 -1.95
N LYS A 35 -0.96 -11.98 -2.65
CA LYS A 35 -0.13 -11.29 -3.65
C LYS A 35 -0.94 -10.57 -4.73
N SER A 36 -2.04 -11.17 -5.22
CA SER A 36 -2.88 -10.53 -6.25
C SER A 36 -3.41 -9.18 -5.76
N TYR A 37 -3.80 -9.10 -4.49
CA TYR A 37 -4.27 -7.88 -3.86
C TYR A 37 -3.17 -6.82 -3.74
N ILE A 38 -1.96 -7.20 -3.30
CA ILE A 38 -0.80 -6.29 -3.26
C ILE A 38 -0.45 -5.79 -4.67
N SER A 39 -0.43 -6.68 -5.65
CA SER A 39 -0.15 -6.34 -7.05
C SER A 39 -1.17 -5.36 -7.64
N LYS A 40 -2.45 -5.52 -7.30
CA LYS A 40 -3.51 -4.58 -7.68
C LYS A 40 -3.31 -3.24 -7.00
N LEU A 41 -3.09 -3.20 -5.68
CA LEU A 41 -2.86 -1.95 -4.94
C LEU A 41 -1.70 -1.12 -5.48
N GLU A 42 -0.60 -1.76 -5.88
CA GLU A 42 0.56 -1.07 -6.45
C GLU A 42 0.28 -0.47 -7.84
N LYS A 43 -0.75 -0.96 -8.56
CA LYS A 43 -1.10 -0.53 -9.92
C LYS A 43 -2.31 0.41 -9.97
N ASP A 44 -3.33 0.13 -9.15
CA ASP A 44 -4.56 0.91 -9.03
C ASP A 44 -5.15 0.73 -7.62
N LEU A 45 -5.32 1.85 -6.92
CA LEU A 45 -5.72 1.89 -5.51
C LEU A 45 -7.22 2.17 -5.31
N LYS A 46 -8.02 2.09 -6.38
CA LYS A 46 -9.47 2.20 -6.28
C LYS A 46 -10.02 1.14 -5.33
N ASP A 47 -10.87 1.59 -4.41
CA ASP A 47 -11.62 0.76 -3.47
C ASP A 47 -10.80 -0.02 -2.43
N VAL A 48 -9.73 0.58 -1.89
CA VAL A 48 -9.10 0.09 -0.65
C VAL A 48 -9.81 0.66 0.58
N ARG A 49 -10.07 -0.20 1.57
CA ARG A 49 -10.46 0.29 2.91
C ARG A 49 -9.23 0.88 3.58
N PHE A 50 -9.40 2.02 4.26
CA PHE A 50 -8.33 2.66 5.01
C PHE A 50 -7.65 1.72 6.02
N SER A 51 -8.43 0.92 6.76
CA SER A 51 -7.89 -0.07 7.70
C SER A 51 -7.02 -1.14 7.04
N THR A 52 -7.37 -1.56 5.81
CA THR A 52 -6.56 -2.50 5.03
C THR A 52 -5.23 -1.86 4.65
N LEU A 53 -5.26 -0.60 4.18
CA LEU A 53 -4.04 0.13 3.82
C LEU A 53 -3.12 0.33 5.04
N GLN A 54 -3.70 0.72 6.19
CA GLN A 54 -2.95 0.85 7.44
C GLN A 54 -2.28 -0.46 7.85
N ARG A 55 -3.00 -1.59 7.76
CA ARG A 55 -2.45 -2.92 8.07
C ARG A 55 -1.29 -3.30 7.15
N ILE A 56 -1.42 -3.04 5.84
CA ILE A 56 -0.34 -3.30 4.87
C ILE A 56 0.89 -2.45 5.19
N ILE A 57 0.70 -1.17 5.49
CA ILE A 57 1.81 -0.27 5.81
C ILE A 57 2.47 -0.65 7.14
N LYS A 58 1.67 -0.97 8.17
CA LYS A 58 2.18 -1.31 9.50
C LYS A 58 2.81 -2.69 9.55
N ASP A 59 2.06 -3.72 9.19
CA ASP A 59 2.48 -5.10 9.41
C ASP A 59 3.27 -5.63 8.21
N GLY A 60 2.90 -5.23 6.99
CA GLY A 60 3.58 -5.63 5.75
C GLY A 60 4.84 -4.82 5.43
N LEU A 61 4.83 -3.53 5.76
CA LEU A 61 5.91 -2.61 5.45
C LEU A 61 6.55 -1.96 6.68
N GLY A 62 6.19 -2.33 7.92
CA GLY A 62 6.82 -1.82 9.14
C GLY A 62 6.86 -0.29 9.24
N GLY A 63 5.85 0.40 8.71
CA GLY A 63 5.74 1.85 8.67
C GLY A 63 4.49 2.37 9.37
N HIS A 64 4.27 3.68 9.29
CA HIS A 64 3.09 4.34 9.83
C HIS A 64 2.47 5.24 8.77
N LEU A 65 1.14 5.17 8.65
CA LEU A 65 0.38 6.03 7.74
C LEU A 65 -0.11 7.25 8.51
N GLU A 66 0.36 8.43 8.12
CA GLU A 66 -0.11 9.71 8.62
C GLU A 66 -1.04 10.38 7.61
N ILE A 67 -2.16 10.91 8.09
CA ILE A 67 -3.11 11.68 7.27
C ILE A 67 -3.32 13.04 7.93
N SER A 68 -3.31 14.09 7.12
CA SER A 68 -3.70 15.43 7.55
C SER A 68 -4.76 15.99 6.60
N ILE A 69 -5.72 16.73 7.17
CA ILE A 69 -6.72 17.48 6.42
C ILE A 69 -6.36 18.96 6.58
N ARG A 70 -6.29 19.70 5.48
CA ARG A 70 -6.01 21.14 5.44
C ARG A 70 -7.12 21.83 4.65
N PHE A 71 -7.45 23.06 5.04
CA PHE A 71 -8.49 23.90 4.43
C PHE A 71 -7.85 25.07 3.68
#